data_AF-A0A7X8MYI7-F1
#
_entry.id   AF-A0A7X8MYI7-F1
#
_cell.length_a   1.000
_cell.length_b   1.000
_cell.length_c   1.000
_cell.angle_alpha   90.00
_cell.angle_beta   90.00
_cell.angle_gamma   90.00
#
_symmetry.space_group_name_H-M   'P 1'
#
loop_
_entity.id
_entity.type
_entity.pdbx_description
1 polymer ?
#
loop_
_entity_poly.entity_id
_entity_poly.type
_entity_poly.pdbx_seq_one_letter_code
_entity_poly.pdbx_strand_id
1 'polypeptide(L)'
;MIRRGAYTGLISGILMGVFIKALEVLSGKKVYVLLLNVDFIPGFKDANLSELTEFSLHLIVAVVIGIMFAFIIEHFHLVDKRRQYLVAIVITFPTALLYFPLTLLAIKETPAPTDAIAILLWSIGHLAFAVFLPIFYKATNQKG
;
A
#
# COMPACT_ATOMS: atom_id res chain seq x y z
N MET A 1 -13.75 -13.70 6.12
CA MET A 1 -13.38 -12.29 5.90
C MET A 1 -12.10 -11.84 6.64
N ILE A 2 -12.17 -11.37 7.91
CA ILE A 2 -11.07 -10.61 8.58
C ILE A 2 -9.70 -11.30 8.50
N ARG A 3 -9.57 -12.54 8.96
CA ARG A 3 -8.28 -13.28 8.93
C ARG A 3 -7.69 -13.40 7.52
N ARG A 4 -8.54 -13.65 6.52
CA ARG A 4 -8.12 -13.75 5.11
C ARG A 4 -7.65 -12.40 4.60
N GLY A 5 -8.45 -11.36 4.80
CA GLY A 5 -8.12 -10.00 4.40
C GLY A 5 -6.83 -9.51 5.04
N ALA A 6 -6.64 -9.76 6.34
CA ALA A 6 -5.41 -9.41 7.04
C ALA A 6 -4.19 -10.13 6.46
N TYR A 7 -4.29 -11.45 6.23
CA TYR A 7 -3.21 -12.21 5.59
C TYR A 7 -2.89 -11.70 4.17
N THR A 8 -3.93 -11.49 3.36
CA THR A 8 -3.79 -10.98 1.98
C THR A 8 -3.17 -9.58 1.96
N GLY A 9 -3.61 -8.68 2.84
CA GLY A 9 -3.06 -7.34 2.98
C GLY A 9 -1.60 -7.36 3.45
N LEU A 10 -1.29 -8.19 4.45
CA LEU A 10 0.08 -8.33 4.98
C LEU A 10 1.06 -8.81 3.91
N ILE A 11 0.77 -9.92 3.22
CA ILE A 11 1.68 -10.47 2.22
C ILE A 11 1.84 -9.53 1.01
N SER A 12 0.74 -8.90 0.58
CA SER A 12 0.77 -7.92 -0.52
C SER A 12 1.57 -6.67 -0.14
N GLY A 13 1.42 -6.20 1.10
CA GLY A 13 2.15 -5.05 1.65
C GLY A 13 3.64 -5.32 1.77
N ILE A 14 4.03 -6.51 2.24
CA ILE A 14 5.44 -6.91 2.30
C ILE A 14 6.07 -6.91 0.89
N LEU A 15 5.41 -7.55 -0.07
CA LEU A 15 5.92 -7.63 -1.45
C LEU A 15 5.98 -6.25 -2.13
N MET A 16 4.95 -5.41 -1.94
CA MET A 16 4.98 -4.03 -2.43
C MET A 16 6.12 -3.23 -1.78
N GLY A 17 6.29 -3.34 -0.46
CA GLY A 17 7.31 -2.62 0.27
C GLY A 17 8.73 -2.96 -0.21
N VAL A 18 9.02 -4.26 -0.35
CA VAL A 18 10.30 -4.74 -0.93
C VAL A 18 10.47 -4.25 -2.36
N PHE A 19 9.40 -4.27 -3.16
CA PHE A 19 9.42 -3.80 -4.53
C PHE A 19 9.71 -2.29 -4.64
N ILE A 20 9.03 -1.44 -3.85
CA ILE A 20 9.29 0.00 -3.81
C ILE A 20 10.71 0.29 -3.30
N LYS A 21 11.20 -0.47 -2.31
CA LYS A 21 12.60 -0.37 -1.85
C LYS A 21 13.59 -0.63 -2.98
N ALA A 22 13.35 -1.65 -3.80
CA ALA A 22 14.17 -1.93 -4.97
C ALA A 22 14.10 -0.78 -6.00
N LEU A 23 12.91 -0.22 -6.25
CA LEU A 23 12.75 0.93 -7.15
C LEU A 23 13.52 2.16 -6.66
N GLU A 24 13.50 2.44 -5.35
CA GLU A 24 14.29 3.52 -4.75
C GLU A 24 15.79 3.31 -4.96
N VAL A 25 16.31 2.11 -4.66
CA VAL A 25 17.73 1.78 -4.84
C VAL A 25 18.16 1.94 -6.31
N LEU A 26 17.33 1.50 -7.26
CA LEU A 26 17.64 1.56 -8.69
C LEU A 26 17.54 2.97 -9.28
N SER A 27 16.60 3.79 -8.80
CA SER A 27 16.32 5.12 -9.37
C SER A 27 17.00 6.27 -8.62
N GLY A 28 17.44 6.03 -7.38
CA GLY A 28 17.88 7.08 -6.45
C GLY A 28 16.76 7.99 -5.95
N LYS A 29 15.50 7.72 -6.30
CA LYS A 29 14.34 8.51 -5.86
C LYS A 29 13.85 7.98 -4.51
N LYS A 30 13.70 8.87 -3.52
CA LYS A 30 13.32 8.59 -2.13
C LYS A 30 11.85 8.11 -1.92
N VAL A 31 11.34 7.27 -2.81
CA VAL A 31 9.93 6.80 -2.81
C VAL A 31 9.62 5.79 -1.71
N TYR A 32 10.61 5.01 -1.25
CA TYR A 32 10.47 4.12 -0.09
C TYR A 32 10.57 4.92 1.21
N VAL A 33 11.47 5.91 1.28
CA VAL A 33 11.50 6.86 2.41
C VAL A 33 10.15 7.57 2.57
N LEU A 34 9.54 8.00 1.47
CA LEU A 34 8.19 8.59 1.47
C LEU A 34 7.12 7.57 1.92
N LEU A 35 7.20 6.33 1.44
CA LEU A 35 6.25 5.24 1.76
C LEU A 35 6.17 4.98 3.26
N LEU A 36 7.32 5.04 3.92
CA LEU A 36 7.48 4.78 5.35
C LEU A 36 7.32 6.02 6.21
N ASN A 37 7.16 7.20 5.60
CA ASN A 37 7.16 8.43 6.35
C ASN A 37 5.97 8.54 7.31
N VAL A 38 6.25 8.83 8.57
CA VAL A 38 5.26 9.10 9.62
C VAL A 38 5.59 10.37 10.42
N ASP A 39 6.61 11.14 10.03
CA ASP A 39 7.08 12.32 10.76
C ASP A 39 6.04 13.45 10.83
N PHE A 40 5.10 13.49 9.90
CA PHE A 40 3.99 14.43 9.88
C PHE A 40 2.90 14.11 10.91
N ILE A 41 2.92 12.92 11.52
CA ILE A 41 1.95 12.53 12.54
C ILE A 41 2.38 13.12 13.90
N PRO A 42 1.51 13.89 14.58
CA PRO A 42 1.79 14.37 15.93
C PRO A 42 2.19 13.22 16.87
N GLY A 43 3.33 13.36 17.54
CA GLY A 43 3.92 12.33 18.40
C GLY A 43 5.06 11.52 17.76
N PHE A 44 5.19 11.50 16.43
CA PHE A 44 6.27 10.83 15.71
C PHE A 44 7.31 11.77 15.08
N LYS A 45 7.03 13.07 15.05
CA LYS A 45 7.88 14.11 14.44
C LYS A 45 9.36 14.04 14.84
N ASP A 46 9.64 13.83 16.12
CA ASP A 46 11.00 13.77 16.67
C ASP A 46 11.43 12.34 17.03
N ALA A 47 10.63 11.34 16.63
CA ALA A 47 10.91 9.95 16.92
C ALA A 47 11.91 9.38 15.90
N ASN A 48 13.12 9.04 16.36
CA ASN A 48 14.09 8.28 15.57
C ASN A 48 13.67 6.80 15.48
N LEU A 49 12.60 6.53 14.73
CA LEU A 49 12.11 5.17 14.52
C LEU A 49 13.08 4.37 13.66
N SER A 50 13.21 3.08 13.97
CA SER A 50 13.92 2.16 13.08
C SER A 50 13.12 1.94 11.78
N GLU A 51 13.81 1.62 10.68
CA GLU A 51 13.15 1.26 9.41
C GLU A 51 12.12 0.13 9.62
N LEU A 52 12.45 -0.88 10.44
CA LEU A 52 11.54 -1.98 10.75
C LEU A 52 10.26 -1.50 11.45
N THR A 53 10.36 -0.49 12.30
CA THR A 53 9.21 0.11 12.99
C THR A 53 8.34 0.88 12.02
N GLU A 54 8.91 1.76 11.19
CA GLU A 54 8.17 2.50 10.16
C GLU A 54 7.49 1.55 9.16
N PHE A 55 8.21 0.52 8.73
CA PHE A 55 7.69 -0.54 7.86
C PHE A 55 6.51 -1.29 8.51
N SER A 56 6.61 -1.61 9.80
CA SER A 56 5.54 -2.27 10.54
C SER A 56 4.28 -1.39 10.63
N LEU A 57 4.44 -0.07 10.85
CA LEU A 57 3.32 0.88 10.83
C LEU A 57 2.67 0.93 9.45
N HIS A 58 3.46 0.93 8.38
CA HIS A 58 2.96 0.87 7.01
C HIS A 58 2.15 -0.43 6.76
N LEU A 59 2.62 -1.57 7.26
CA LEU A 59 1.91 -2.85 7.11
C LEU A 59 0.53 -2.86 7.78
N ILE A 60 0.30 -2.06 8.83
CA ILE A 60 -1.04 -1.92 9.45
C ILE A 60 -2.02 -1.36 8.41
N VAL A 61 -1.61 -0.34 7.65
CA VAL A 61 -2.44 0.24 6.57
C VAL A 61 -2.73 -0.81 5.49
N ALA A 62 -1.72 -1.58 5.08
CA ALA A 62 -1.90 -2.66 4.12
C ALA A 62 -2.88 -3.75 4.60
N VAL A 63 -2.82 -4.12 5.89
CA VAL A 63 -3.76 -5.05 6.53
C VAL A 63 -5.18 -4.51 6.53
N VAL A 64 -5.38 -3.22 6.86
CA VAL A 64 -6.69 -2.57 6.82
C VAL A 64 -7.28 -2.61 5.41
N ILE A 65 -6.49 -2.24 4.39
CA ILE A 65 -6.95 -2.31 2.99
C ILE A 65 -7.25 -3.76 2.58
N GLY A 66 -6.45 -4.74 3.00
CA GLY A 66 -6.72 -6.15 2.75
C GLY A 66 -8.02 -6.66 3.39
N ILE A 67 -8.34 -6.21 4.60
CA ILE A 67 -9.63 -6.49 5.26
C ILE A 67 -10.79 -5.84 4.51
N MET A 68 -10.65 -4.56 4.12
CA MET A 68 -11.65 -3.86 3.30
C MET A 68 -11.89 -4.56 1.96
N PHE A 69 -10.83 -4.99 1.30
CA PHE A 69 -10.89 -5.78 0.08
C PHE A 69 -11.71 -7.05 0.29
N ALA A 70 -11.34 -7.87 1.29
CA ALA A 70 -12.05 -9.11 1.59
C ALA A 70 -13.52 -8.87 1.98
N PHE A 71 -13.82 -7.78 2.68
CA PHE A 71 -15.18 -7.38 3.02
C PHE A 71 -16.00 -7.12 1.75
N ILE A 72 -15.51 -6.28 0.83
CA ILE A 72 -16.22 -5.94 -0.41
C ILE A 72 -16.44 -7.19 -1.27
N ILE A 73 -15.41 -8.04 -1.44
CA ILE A 73 -15.52 -9.25 -2.24
C ILE A 73 -16.58 -10.22 -1.68
N GLU A 74 -16.60 -10.42 -0.36
CA GLU A 74 -17.55 -11.33 0.29
C GLU A 74 -18.96 -10.73 0.34
N HIS A 75 -19.09 -9.44 0.65
CA HIS A 75 -20.39 -8.76 0.80
C HIS A 75 -21.15 -8.64 -0.52
N PHE A 76 -20.45 -8.41 -1.63
CA PHE A 76 -21.05 -8.28 -2.97
C PHE A 76 -20.92 -9.56 -3.82
N HIS A 77 -20.48 -10.68 -3.22
CA HIS A 77 -20.30 -11.98 -3.90
C HIS A 77 -19.49 -11.89 -5.21
N LEU A 78 -18.40 -11.11 -5.21
CA LEU A 78 -17.56 -10.86 -6.38
C LEU A 78 -16.57 -12.00 -6.61
N VAL A 79 -17.10 -13.15 -7.06
CA VAL A 79 -16.33 -14.38 -7.23
C VAL A 79 -15.35 -14.34 -8.42
N ASP A 80 -15.64 -13.54 -9.44
CA ASP A 80 -14.80 -13.48 -10.63
C ASP A 80 -13.54 -12.63 -10.40
N LYS A 81 -12.42 -13.08 -10.97
CA LYS A 81 -11.12 -12.42 -10.78
C LYS A 81 -11.09 -11.01 -11.38
N ARG A 82 -11.82 -10.75 -12.47
CA ARG A 82 -11.84 -9.42 -13.10
C ARG A 82 -12.43 -8.37 -12.16
N ARG A 83 -13.58 -8.65 -11.53
CA ARG A 83 -14.17 -7.77 -10.52
C ARG A 83 -13.29 -7.63 -9.29
N GLN A 84 -12.61 -8.70 -8.87
CA GLN A 84 -11.62 -8.62 -7.79
C GLN A 84 -10.48 -7.65 -8.12
N TYR A 85 -9.88 -7.71 -9.31
CA TYR A 85 -8.86 -6.74 -9.73
C TYR A 85 -9.41 -5.32 -9.80
N LEU A 86 -10.62 -5.14 -10.33
CA LEU A 86 -11.24 -3.81 -10.39
C LEU A 86 -11.43 -3.22 -8.99
N VAL A 87 -11.96 -4.00 -8.04
CA VAL A 87 -12.10 -3.56 -6.65
C VAL A 87 -10.74 -3.21 -6.05
N ALA A 88 -9.72 -4.07 -6.23
CA ALA A 88 -8.39 -3.82 -5.71
C ALA A 88 -7.78 -2.52 -6.24
N ILE A 89 -7.94 -2.23 -7.55
CA ILE A 89 -7.49 -0.97 -8.16
C ILE A 89 -8.26 0.21 -7.55
N VAL A 90 -9.58 0.12 -7.45
CA VAL A 90 -10.43 1.22 -6.94
C VAL A 90 -10.09 1.57 -5.50
N ILE A 91 -9.92 0.58 -4.61
CA ILE A 91 -9.62 0.85 -3.19
C ILE A 91 -8.17 1.28 -2.96
N THR A 92 -7.25 0.91 -3.86
CA THR A 92 -5.83 1.30 -3.77
C THR A 92 -5.58 2.65 -4.44
N PHE A 93 -6.38 3.06 -5.43
CA PHE A 93 -6.18 4.31 -6.16
C PHE A 93 -6.00 5.55 -5.27
N PRO A 94 -6.77 5.76 -4.19
CA PRO A 94 -6.56 6.88 -3.27
C PRO A 94 -5.15 6.93 -2.66
N THR A 95 -4.50 5.78 -2.43
CA THR A 95 -3.15 5.75 -1.84
C THR A 95 -2.08 6.20 -2.82
N ALA A 96 -2.29 6.02 -4.13
CA ALA A 96 -1.43 6.60 -5.16
C ALA A 96 -1.47 8.15 -5.10
N LEU A 97 -2.65 8.72 -4.85
CA LEU A 97 -2.82 10.17 -4.71
C LEU A 97 -2.19 10.74 -3.43
N LEU A 98 -1.95 9.91 -2.42
CA LEU A 98 -1.29 10.34 -1.18
C LEU A 98 0.15 10.82 -1.40
N TYR A 99 0.76 10.55 -2.56
CA TYR A 99 2.06 11.12 -2.92
C TYR A 99 2.14 12.63 -2.64
N PHE A 100 1.13 13.39 -3.08
CA PHE A 100 1.13 14.85 -2.96
C PHE A 100 1.02 15.34 -1.51
N PRO A 101 -0.01 14.97 -0.72
CA PRO A 101 -0.07 15.42 0.67
C PRO A 101 1.11 14.91 1.49
N LEU A 102 1.59 13.69 1.25
CA LEU A 102 2.72 13.14 2.02
C LEU A 102 4.03 13.88 1.73
N THR A 103 4.33 14.22 0.48
CA THR A 103 5.53 14.99 0.13
C THR A 103 5.47 16.44 0.62
N LEU A 104 4.28 17.04 0.70
CA LEU A 104 4.10 18.40 1.22
C LEU A 104 4.17 18.48 2.75
N LEU A 105 3.75 17.42 3.44
CA LEU A 105 3.74 17.35 4.90
C LEU A 105 5.04 16.78 5.49
N ALA A 106 5.85 16.10 4.67
CA ALA A 106 7.10 15.49 5.10
C ALA A 106 8.06 16.51 5.70
N ILE A 107 8.67 16.14 6.82
CA ILE A 107 9.72 16.93 7.47
C ILE A 107 11.09 16.42 7.01
N LYS A 108 11.23 15.10 6.88
CA LYS A 108 12.37 14.42 6.27
C LYS A 108 12.39 14.63 4.77
N GLU A 109 13.58 14.53 4.20
CA GLU A 109 13.75 14.71 2.77
C GLU A 109 13.05 13.59 1.98
N THR A 110 12.05 13.96 1.20
CA THR A 110 11.31 13.09 0.28
C THR A 110 11.43 13.61 -1.16
N PRO A 111 10.98 12.87 -2.19
CA PRO A 111 10.94 13.39 -3.55
C PRO A 111 10.13 14.69 -3.64
N ALA A 112 10.47 15.55 -4.60
CA ALA A 112 9.73 16.77 -4.83
C ALA A 112 8.29 16.45 -5.31
N PRO A 113 7.26 17.22 -4.93
CA PRO A 113 5.88 16.98 -5.36
C PRO A 113 5.67 16.97 -6.89
N THR A 114 6.61 17.55 -7.65
CA THR A 114 6.58 17.63 -9.12
C THR A 114 7.51 16.64 -9.80
N ASP A 115 8.14 15.71 -9.06
CA ASP A 115 9.06 14.73 -9.63
C ASP A 115 8.28 13.62 -10.37
N ALA A 116 8.14 13.78 -11.68
CA ALA A 116 7.38 12.87 -12.53
C ALA A 116 7.85 11.40 -12.44
N ILE A 117 9.16 11.17 -12.28
CA ILE A 117 9.69 9.81 -12.15
C ILE A 117 9.30 9.22 -10.80
N ALA A 118 9.42 9.98 -9.71
CA ALA A 118 9.01 9.51 -8.40
C ALA A 118 7.49 9.26 -8.32
N ILE A 119 6.66 10.11 -8.93
CA ILE A 119 5.21 9.90 -9.05
C ILE A 119 4.90 8.59 -9.80
N LEU A 120 5.61 8.34 -10.90
CA LEU A 120 5.44 7.11 -11.68
C LEU A 120 5.83 5.88 -10.86
N LEU A 121 7.01 5.89 -10.22
CA LEU A 121 7.49 4.77 -9.41
C LEU A 121 6.56 4.49 -8.21
N TRP A 122 6.09 5.55 -7.54
CA TRP A 122 5.08 5.46 -6.49
C TRP A 122 3.79 4.78 -6.99
N SER A 123 3.29 5.22 -8.14
CA SER A 123 2.07 4.69 -8.74
C SER A 123 2.23 3.22 -9.15
N ILE A 124 3.37 2.85 -9.72
CA ILE A 124 3.68 1.45 -10.09
C ILE A 124 3.75 0.56 -8.84
N GLY A 125 4.34 1.04 -7.75
CA GLY A 125 4.34 0.35 -6.47
C GLY A 125 2.93 0.05 -5.95
N HIS A 126 2.07 1.06 -5.94
CA HIS A 126 0.67 0.89 -5.51
C HIS A 126 -0.13 -0.01 -6.46
N LEU A 127 0.12 0.08 -7.77
CA LEU A 127 -0.47 -0.85 -8.74
C LEU A 127 -0.02 -2.30 -8.47
N ALA A 128 1.23 -2.53 -8.10
CA ALA A 128 1.72 -3.86 -7.73
C ALA A 128 0.96 -4.41 -6.51
N PHE A 129 0.70 -3.59 -5.49
CA PHE A 129 -0.14 -3.97 -4.35
C PHE A 129 -1.56 -4.33 -4.77
N ALA A 130 -2.19 -3.52 -5.62
CA ALA A 130 -3.52 -3.80 -6.16
C ALA A 130 -3.56 -5.12 -6.95
N VAL A 131 -2.48 -5.48 -7.66
CA VAL A 131 -2.35 -6.77 -8.36
C VAL A 131 -2.18 -7.93 -7.38
N PHE A 132 -1.38 -7.76 -6.32
CA PHE A 132 -1.14 -8.82 -5.34
C PHE A 132 -2.38 -9.17 -4.51
N LEU A 133 -3.25 -8.21 -4.20
CA LEU A 133 -4.46 -8.44 -3.41
C LEU A 133 -5.32 -9.60 -3.96
N PRO A 134 -5.82 -9.59 -5.21
CA PRO A 134 -6.57 -10.73 -5.76
C PRO A 134 -5.76 -12.01 -5.91
N ILE A 135 -4.44 -11.94 -6.11
CA ILE A 135 -3.58 -13.13 -6.25
C ILE A 135 -3.55 -13.92 -4.95
N PHE A 136 -3.35 -13.24 -3.82
CA PHE A 136 -3.25 -13.88 -2.50
C PHE A 136 -4.61 -14.06 -1.81
N TYR A 137 -5.68 -13.51 -2.37
CA TYR A 137 -7.02 -13.70 -1.84
C TYR A 137 -7.64 -15.04 -2.26
N LYS A 138 -7.89 -15.89 -1.26
CA LYS A 138 -8.63 -17.15 -1.42
C LYS A 138 -10.08 -16.97 -0.97
N ALA A 139 -10.97 -16.77 -1.93
CA ALA A 139 -12.41 -16.76 -1.68
C ALA A 139 -12.86 -18.13 -1.15
N THR A 140 -13.74 -18.13 -0.15
CA THR A 140 -14.51 -19.36 0.14
C THR A 140 -15.62 -19.51 -0.88
N ASN A 141 -15.77 -20.69 -1.45
CA ASN A 141 -17.02 -21.08 -2.10
C ASN A 141 -18.12 -21.01 -1.06
N GLN A 142 -18.79 -19.87 -0.93
CA GLN A 142 -20.11 -19.84 -0.33
C GLN A 142 -21.01 -20.56 -1.34
N LYS A 143 -21.40 -21.80 -1.00
CA LYS A 143 -22.53 -22.43 -1.69
C LYS A 143 -23.71 -21.49 -1.45
N GLY A 144 -24.20 -20.88 -2.53
CA GLY A 144 -25.50 -20.20 -2.54
C GLY A 144 -26.62 -21.20 -2.27
#